data_AF-A0AAD6LH27-F1
#
_entry.id   AF-A0AAD6LH27-F1
#
_cell.length_a   1.000
_cell.length_b   1.000
_cell.length_c   1.000
_cell.angle_alpha   90.00
_cell.angle_beta   90.00
_cell.angle_gamma   90.00
#
_symmetry.space_group_name_H-M   'P 1'
#
loop_
_entity.id
_entity.type
_entity.pdbx_description
1 polymer ?
#
loop_
_entity_poly.entity_id
_entity_poly.type
_entity_poly.pdbx_seq_one_letter_code
_entity_poly.pdbx_strand_id
1 'polypeptide(L)' 'MGYIQEARENHVKKKVEEALRSKMKQKALKQCEEHATKYAQCATGRTMSVVWQCRKQAKELNECLHQ' A
#
# COMPACT_ATOMS: atom_id res chain seq x y z
N MET A 1 21.68 -23.90 -23.15
CA MET A 1 20.23 -23.62 -23.22
C MET A 1 19.73 -23.35 -21.80
N GLY A 2 19.67 -22.08 -21.36
CA GLY A 2 19.24 -21.78 -19.98
C GLY A 2 18.83 -20.32 -19.74
N TYR A 3 19.50 -19.37 -20.39
CA TYR A 3 19.26 -17.94 -20.17
C TYR A 3 17.85 -17.44 -20.56
N ILE A 4 17.25 -18.03 -21.60
CA ILE A 4 15.91 -17.64 -22.07
C ILE A 4 14.81 -18.16 -21.13
N GLN A 5 15.02 -19.34 -20.53
CA GLN A 5 14.10 -19.95 -19.58
C GLN A 5 14.07 -19.15 -18.28
N GLU A 6 15.26 -18.80 -17.76
CA GLU A 6 15.42 -18.04 -16.51
C GLU A 6 14.88 -16.61 -16.62
N ALA A 7 15.08 -15.94 -17.77
CA ALA A 7 14.50 -14.62 -18.02
C ALA A 7 12.95 -14.65 -18.03
N ARG A 8 12.36 -15.71 -18.60
CA ARG A 8 10.91 -15.90 -18.64
C ARG A 8 10.35 -16.18 -17.24
N GLU A 9 11.00 -17.03 -16.45
CA GLU A 9 10.61 -17.30 -15.07
C GLU A 9 10.69 -16.05 -14.19
N ASN A 10 11.77 -15.27 -14.31
CA ASN A 10 11.94 -14.03 -13.55
C ASN A 10 10.90 -12.97 -13.95
N HIS A 11 10.55 -12.86 -15.23
CA HIS A 11 9.50 -11.96 -15.69
C HIS A 11 8.12 -12.36 -15.13
N VAL A 12 7.79 -13.65 -15.14
CA VAL A 12 6.52 -14.16 -14.57
C VAL A 12 6.48 -13.92 -13.06
N LYS A 13 7.57 -14.19 -12.33
CA LYS A 13 7.67 -13.91 -10.88
C LYS A 13 7.42 -12.43 -10.58
N LYS A 14 8.02 -11.51 -11.33
CA LYS A 14 7.78 -10.06 -11.18
C LYS A 14 6.32 -9.68 -11.42
N LYS A 15 5.69 -10.21 -12.47
CA LYS A 15 4.27 -9.94 -12.76
C LYS A 15 3.34 -10.47 -11.67
N VAL A 16 3.64 -11.64 -11.11
CA VAL A 16 2.87 -12.22 -10.01
C VAL A 16 3.05 -11.41 -8.73
N GLU A 17 4.27 -10.99 -8.40
CA GLU A 17 4.57 -10.09 -7.28
C GLU A 17 3.84 -8.75 -7.40
N GLU A 18 3.85 -8.14 -8.59
CA GLU A 18 3.11 -6.89 -8.85
C GLU A 18 1.59 -7.09 -8.71
N ALA A 19 1.03 -8.17 -9.26
CA ALA A 19 -0.39 -8.49 -9.14
C ALA A 19 -0.80 -8.80 -7.70
N LEU A 20 0.05 -9.55 -6.96
CA LEU A 20 -0.13 -9.85 -5.55
C LEU A 20 -0.06 -8.58 -4.72
N ARG A 21 0.92 -7.70 -4.96
CA ARG A 21 1.05 -6.39 -4.31
C ARG A 21 -0.19 -5.53 -4.55
N SER A 22 -0.74 -5.54 -5.77
CA SER A 22 -1.97 -4.81 -6.08
C SER A 22 -3.18 -5.38 -5.34
N LYS A 23 -3.34 -6.71 -5.32
CA LYS A 23 -4.45 -7.37 -4.60
C LYS A 23 -4.35 -7.17 -3.08
N MET A 24 -3.15 -7.28 -2.51
CA MET A 24 -2.91 -7.07 -1.08
C MET A 24 -3.15 -5.62 -0.68
N LYS A 25 -2.75 -4.64 -1.50
CA LYS A 25 -3.09 -3.22 -1.28
C LYS A 25 -4.60 -3.00 -1.24
N GLN A 26 -5.36 -3.55 -2.18
CA GLN A 26 -6.82 -3.41 -2.20
C GLN A 26 -7.47 -4.08 -0.99
N LYS A 27 -6.97 -5.25 -0.57
CA LYS A 27 -7.47 -5.96 0.61
C LYS A 27 -7.16 -5.20 1.90
N ALA A 28 -5.93 -4.72 2.06
CA ALA A 28 -5.49 -3.95 3.22
C ALA A 28 -6.23 -2.61 3.34
N LEU A 29 -6.49 -1.94 2.21
CA LEU A 29 -7.30 -0.71 2.19
C LEU A 29 -8.76 -0.94 2.61
N LYS A 30 -9.36 -2.09 2.28
CA LYS A 30 -10.71 -2.44 2.74
C LYS A 30 -10.75 -2.79 4.22
N GLN A 31 -9.73 -3.49 4.72
CA GLN A 31 -9.69 -3.90 6.13
C GLN A 31 -9.39 -2.72 7.07
N CYS A 32 -8.57 -1.77 6.60
CA CYS A 32 -8.21 -0.55 7.32
C CYS A 32 -9.01 0.68 6.86
N GLU A 33 -10.16 0.49 6.21
CA GLU A 33 -10.94 1.55 5.56
C GLU A 33 -11.34 2.64 6.57
N GLU A 34 -11.66 2.28 7.81
CA GLU A 34 -12.01 3.23 8.86
C GLU A 34 -10.84 4.17 9.19
N HIS A 35 -9.63 3.62 9.37
CA HIS A 35 -8.41 4.39 9.62
C HIS A 35 -8.01 5.21 8.40
N ALA A 36 -8.18 4.66 7.20
CA ALA A 36 -7.91 5.36 5.95
C ALA A 36 -8.86 6.55 5.76
N THR A 37 -10.14 6.39 6.11
CA THR A 37 -11.14 7.45 6.07
C THR A 37 -10.81 8.57 7.06
N LYS A 38 -10.44 8.22 8.30
CA LYS A 38 -10.00 9.20 9.32
C LYS A 38 -8.76 9.98 8.87
N TYR A 39 -7.79 9.30 8.27
CA TYR A 39 -6.60 9.95 7.71
C TYR A 39 -6.97 10.85 6.51
N ALA A 40 -7.81 10.37 5.59
CA ALA A 40 -8.28 11.14 4.44
C ALA A 40 -9.03 12.40 4.87
N GLN A 41 -9.94 12.30 5.85
CA GLN A 41 -10.63 13.47 6.44
C GLN A 41 -9.64 14.47 7.04
N CYS A 42 -8.57 14.00 7.67
CA CYS A 42 -7.53 14.87 8.19
C CYS A 42 -6.66 15.49 7.06
N ALA A 43 -6.42 14.75 5.98
CA ALA A 43 -5.63 15.22 4.85
C ALA A 43 -6.39 16.18 3.93
N THR A 44 -7.72 16.13 3.93
CA THR A 44 -8.56 17.03 3.14
C THR A 44 -8.27 18.49 3.50
N GLY A 45 -7.78 19.26 2.52
CA GLY A 45 -7.45 20.68 2.69
C GLY A 45 -6.08 20.98 3.32
N ARG A 46 -5.25 19.96 3.59
CA ARG A 46 -3.89 20.13 4.14
C ARG A 46 -2.85 19.54 3.19
N THR A 47 -2.13 20.39 2.45
CA THR A 47 -1.10 19.94 1.48
C THR A 47 0.29 19.86 2.09
N MET A 48 0.68 20.85 2.91
CA MET A 48 2.03 20.94 3.49
C MET A 48 2.09 20.49 4.95
N SER A 49 1.00 20.72 5.72
CA SER A 49 0.96 20.45 7.16
C SER A 49 0.51 19.03 7.53
N VAL A 50 0.11 18.22 6.55
CA VAL A 50 -0.50 16.90 6.79
C VAL A 50 0.40 15.95 7.58
N VAL A 51 1.71 16.02 7.33
CA VAL A 51 2.72 15.15 7.98
C VAL A 51 2.79 15.39 9.49
N TRP A 52 2.53 16.62 9.93
CA TRP A 52 2.57 17.00 11.34
C TRP A 52 1.18 16.88 11.98
N GLN A 53 0.16 17.44 11.32
CA GLN A 53 -1.19 17.53 11.88
C GLN A 53 -1.95 16.21 11.86
N CYS A 54 -1.66 15.34 10.90
CA CYS A 54 -2.32 14.05 10.75
C CYS A 54 -1.42 12.88 11.14
N ARG A 55 -0.31 13.15 11.84
CA ARG A 55 0.69 12.14 12.24
C ARG A 55 0.08 11.00 13.05
N LYS A 56 -0.90 11.29 13.90
CA LYS A 56 -1.57 10.29 14.73
C LYS A 56 -2.39 9.32 13.88
N GLN A 57 -3.25 9.84 13.00
CA GLN A 57 -4.08 9.07 12.09
C GLN A 57 -3.22 8.30 11.07
N ALA A 58 -2.10 8.90 10.63
CA ALA A 58 -1.13 8.22 9.78
C ALA A 58 -0.46 7.04 10.50
N LYS A 59 -0.18 7.15 11.80
CA LYS A 59 0.39 6.06 12.58
C LYS A 59 -0.60 4.90 12.74
N GLU A 60 -1.83 5.18 13.11
CA GLU A 60 -2.89 4.18 13.25
C GLU A 60 -3.17 3.44 11.92
N LEU A 61 -3.18 4.18 10.81
CA LEU A 61 -3.32 3.58 9.47
C LEU A 61 -2.12 2.68 9.14
N ASN A 62 -0.89 3.11 9.41
CA ASN A 62 0.29 2.29 9.18
C ASN A 62 0.34 1.06 10.08
N GLU A 63 -0.08 1.17 11.35
CA GLU A 63 -0.18 0.03 12.27
C GLU A 63 -1.17 -1.02 11.75
N CYS A 64 -2.29 -0.59 11.16
CA CYS A 64 -3.24 -1.49 10.53
C CYS A 64 -2.70 -2.12 9.22
N LEU A 65 -1.95 -1.36 8.42
CA LEU A 65 -1.36 -1.84 7.15
C LEU A 65 -0.11 -2.72 7.33
N HIS A 66 0.53 -2.68 8.51
CA HIS A 66 1.72 -3.48 8.84
C HIS A 66 1.38 -4.84 9.48
N GLN A 67 0.11 -5.15 9.75
CA GLN A 67 -0.33 -6.50 10.12
C GLN A 67 -0.32 -7.45 8.91
#